data_AF-A0A841BHI8-F1
#
_entry.id   AF-A0A841BHI8-F1
#
_cell.length_a   1.000
_cell.length_b   1.000
_cell.length_c   1.000
_cell.angle_alpha   90.00
_cell.angle_beta   90.00
_cell.angle_gamma   90.00
#
_symmetry.space_group_name_H-M   'P 1'
#
loop_
_entity.id
_entity.type
_entity.pdbx_description
1 polymer ?
#
loop_
_entity_poly.entity_id
_entity_poly.type
_entity_poly.pdbx_seq_one_letter_code
_entity_poly.pdbx_strand_id
1 'polypeptide(L)' 'MFELPQQGVGALLGTIPAPLALGRVVLDDGAEVTGFLAESTRLDGATDISGFGGWRAATA' A
#
# COMPACT_ATOMS: atom_id res chain seq x y z
N MET A 1 -1.77 -8.02 -9.17
CA MET A 1 -2.59 -6.81 -9.42
C MET A 1 -4.05 -7.19 -9.25
N PHE A 2 -4.91 -6.25 -8.83
CA PHE A 2 -6.35 -6.48 -8.69
C PHE A 2 -7.11 -5.40 -9.43
N GLU A 3 -8.27 -5.76 -9.98
CA GLU A 3 -9.24 -4.81 -10.53
C GLU A 3 -10.38 -4.63 -9.53
N LEU A 4 -10.76 -3.37 -9.29
CA LEU A 4 -11.84 -3.03 -8.38
C LEU A 4 -12.90 -2.22 -9.15
N PRO A 5 -14.17 -2.67 -9.16
CA PRO A 5 -15.25 -1.85 -9.70
C PRO A 5 -15.34 -0.52 -8.96
N GLN A 6 -15.61 0.57 -9.69
CA GLN A 6 -15.66 1.92 -9.12
C GLN A 6 -16.61 2.02 -7.91
N GLN A 7 -17.72 1.27 -7.93
CA GLN A 7 -18.72 1.25 -6.86
C GLN A 7 -18.19 0.62 -5.57
N GLY A 8 -17.18 -0.24 -5.66
CA GLY A 8 -16.56 -0.93 -4.53
C GLY A 8 -15.47 -0.12 -3.82
N VAL A 9 -14.99 0.98 -4.42
CA VAL A 9 -13.88 1.78 -3.87
C VAL A 9 -14.23 2.34 -2.50
N GLY A 10 -15.43 2.90 -2.33
CA GLY A 10 -15.87 3.47 -1.04
C GLY A 10 -15.94 2.43 0.08
N ALA A 11 -16.43 1.22 -0.25
CA ALA A 11 -16.49 0.11 0.70
C ALA A 11 -15.08 -0.31 1.12
N LEU A 12 -14.15 -0.45 0.17
CA LEU A 12 -12.75 -0.77 0.47
C LEU A 12 -12.11 0.32 1.34
N LEU A 13 -12.27 1.60 0.98
CA LEU A 13 -11.73 2.72 1.75
C LEU A 13 -12.23 2.72 3.20
N GLY A 14 -13.48 2.35 3.44
CA GLY A 14 -14.05 2.21 4.79
C GLY A 14 -13.44 1.08 5.64
N THR A 15 -12.67 0.17 5.05
CA THR A 15 -11.98 -0.93 5.75
C THR A 15 -10.51 -0.66 6.03
N ILE A 16 -9.94 0.41 5.49
CA ILE A 16 -8.50 0.70 5.59
C ILE A 16 -8.24 1.46 6.90
N PRO A 17 -7.54 0.87 7.89
CA PRO A 17 -7.25 1.55 9.15
C PRO A 17 -6.09 2.53 8.99
N ALA A 18 -6.08 3.59 9.79
CA ALA A 18 -4.88 4.41 9.95
C ALA A 18 -3.69 3.54 10.41
N PRO A 19 -2.46 3.76 9.90
CA PRO A 19 -2.00 4.87 9.04
C PRO A 19 -2.07 4.59 7.52
N LEU A 20 -2.80 3.57 7.07
CA LEU A 20 -2.81 3.17 5.66
C LEU A 20 -3.72 4.07 4.82
N ALA A 21 -3.35 4.24 3.55
CA ALA A 21 -4.10 5.00 2.55
C ALA A 21 -3.99 4.37 1.16
N LEU A 22 -4.89 4.77 0.26
CA LEU A 22 -4.72 4.52 -1.19
C LEU A 22 -4.17 5.77 -1.86
N GLY A 23 -3.13 5.61 -2.66
CA GLY A 23 -2.50 6.68 -3.43
C GLY A 23 -1.84 6.15 -4.70
N ARG A 24 -1.12 7.03 -5.42
CA ARG A 24 -0.41 6.64 -6.64
C ARG A 24 0.91 5.96 -6.30
N VAL A 25 1.21 4.88 -7.00
CA VAL A 25 2.51 4.19 -6.99
C VAL A 25 3.01 4.04 -8.42
N VAL A 26 4.32 4.08 -8.60
CA VAL A 26 5.00 3.88 -9.88
C VAL A 26 5.53 2.45 -9.93
N LEU A 27 5.17 1.72 -10.97
CA LEU A 27 5.67 0.37 -11.23
C LEU A 27 7.04 0.43 -11.93
N ASP A 28 7.70 -0.72 -12.04
CA ASP A 28 9.03 -0.84 -12.67
C ASP A 28 9.02 -0.49 -14.17
N ASP A 29 7.91 -0.73 -14.84
CA ASP A 29 7.64 -0.32 -16.23
C ASP A 29 7.30 1.19 -16.38
N GLY A 30 7.25 1.92 -15.26
CA GLY A 30 6.92 3.35 -15.21
C GLY A 30 5.41 3.66 -15.18
N ALA A 31 4.54 2.67 -15.18
CA ALA A 31 3.10 2.90 -15.07
C ALA A 31 2.72 3.45 -13.68
N GLU A 32 1.83 4.45 -13.64
CA GLU A 32 1.20 4.91 -12.41
C GLU A 32 -0.12 4.19 -12.16
N VAL A 33 -0.27 3.60 -10.97
CA VAL A 33 -1.48 2.88 -10.56
C VAL A 33 -1.87 3.24 -9.13
N THR A 34 -3.10 2.90 -8.73
CA THR A 34 -3.51 3.01 -7.32
C THR A 34 -2.91 1.88 -6.50
N GLY A 35 -2.19 2.21 -5.42
CA GLY A 35 -1.58 1.28 -4.48
C GLY A 35 -1.76 1.70 -3.03
N PHE A 36 -1.39 0.81 -2.11
CA PHE A 36 -1.38 1.09 -0.67
C PHE A 36 -0.14 1.90 -0.29
N LEU A 37 -0.36 2.90 0.55
CA LEU A 37 0.67 3.74 1.16
C LEU A 37 0.47 3.79 2.68
N ALA A 38 1.47 4.29 3.40
CA ALA A 38 1.38 4.60 4.82
C ALA A 38 1.81 6.05 5.06
N GLU A 39 1.15 6.75 5.99
CA GLU A 39 1.57 8.08 6.42
C GLU A 39 3.00 8.04 7.00
N SER A 40 3.92 8.81 6.42
CA SER A 40 5.35 8.81 6.80
C SER A 40 5.59 9.23 8.24
N THR A 41 4.71 10.07 8.79
CA THR A 41 4.77 10.56 10.18
C THR A 41 4.37 9.51 11.22
N ARG A 42 3.89 8.32 10.79
CA ARG A 42 3.53 7.21 11.69
C ARG A 42 4.47 6.01 11.56
N LEU A 43 5.68 6.21 11.04
CA LEU A 43 6.70 5.16 10.90
C LEU A 43 7.65 5.08 12.11
N ASP A 44 7.48 5.92 13.13
CA ASP A 44 8.35 5.92 14.30
C ASP A 44 8.34 4.56 15.01
N GLY A 45 9.53 3.97 15.19
CA GLY A 45 9.70 2.65 15.80
C GLY A 45 9.34 1.47 14.88
N ALA A 46 8.96 1.70 13.63
CA ALA A 46 8.73 0.65 12.65
C ALA A 46 10.06 0.04 12.19
N THR A 47 10.07 -1.27 11.99
CA THR A 47 11.22 -1.98 11.41
C THR A 47 11.31 -1.71 9.91
N ASP A 48 12.49 -1.29 9.44
CA ASP A 48 12.74 -1.21 8.00
C ASP A 48 12.88 -2.63 7.41
N ILE A 49 12.00 -2.95 6.46
CA ILE A 49 11.96 -4.22 5.75
C ILE A 49 12.30 -4.09 4.26
N SER A 50 12.85 -2.96 3.84
CA SER A 50 13.12 -2.68 2.41
C SER A 50 14.09 -3.70 1.79
N GLY A 51 15.03 -4.22 2.58
CA GLY A 51 16.00 -5.23 2.14
C GLY A 51 15.41 -6.62 1.81
N PHE A 52 14.16 -6.91 2.21
CA PHE A 52 13.53 -8.21 1.96
C PHE A 52 12.90 -8.31 0.57
N GLY A 53 12.74 -7.20 -0.17
CA GLY A 53 12.16 -7.20 -1.52
C GLY A 53 10.65 -7.51 -1.57
N GLY A 54 9.97 -7.60 -0.42
CA GLY A 54 8.52 -7.76 -0.36
C GLY A 54 8.01 -8.28 0.98
N TRP A 55 6.73 -8.01 1.26
CA TRP A 55 6.10 -8.36 2.54
C TRP A 55 6.16 -9.86 2.85
N ARG A 56 5.90 -10.72 1.85
CA ARG A 56 5.91 -12.18 2.04
C ARG A 56 7.27 -12.74 2.47
N ALA A 57 8.36 -12.11 2.05
CA ALA A 57 9.71 -12.51 2.44
C ALA A 57 10.10 -11.93 3.82
N ALA A 58 9.61 -10.74 4.16
CA ALA A 58 9.85 -10.11 5.46
C ALA A 58 9.13 -10.81 6.63
N THR A 59 8.00 -11.48 6.35
CA THR A 59 7.17 -12.15 7.37
C THR A 59 7.19 -13.68 7.26
N ALA A 60 8.13 -14.24 6.48
CA ALA A 60 8.29 -15.69 6.35
C ALA A 60 8.86 -16.34 7.61
#